data_AF-A0A446CWS2-F1
#
_entry.id   AF-A0A446CWS2-F1
#
_cell.length_a   1.000
_cell.length_b   1.000
_cell.length_c   1.000
_cell.angle_alpha   90.00
_cell.angle_beta   90.00
_cell.angle_gamma   90.00
#
_symmetry.space_group_name_H-M   'P 1'
#
loop_
_entity.id
_entity.type
_entity.pdbx_description
1 polymer ?
#
loop_
_entity_poly.entity_id
_entity_poly.type
_entity_poly.pdbx_seq_one_letter_code
_entity_poly.pdbx_strand_id
1 'polypeptide(L)'
;MAADVGAWLALLGAAGCAALAWKAAARAGRGARLRAACAACLGLSALCFYAWYAQYLKWDFNELGRHYDPVDQVVYTDAGFVWVLPAGALLIAGLLCAWRAGRR
;
A
#
# COMPACT_ATOMS: atom_id res chain seq x y z
N MET A 1 20.26 -7.34 17.02
CA MET A 1 19.75 -5.96 16.87
C MET A 1 18.49 -5.85 17.71
N ALA A 2 18.57 -5.21 18.88
CA ALA A 2 17.39 -4.98 19.70
C ALA A 2 16.48 -4.00 18.94
N ALA A 3 15.23 -4.39 18.69
CA ALA A 3 14.28 -3.49 18.05
C ALA A 3 14.08 -2.25 18.95
N ASP A 4 14.21 -1.07 18.33
CA ASP A 4 14.07 0.24 18.95
C ASP A 4 12.72 0.35 19.70
N VAL A 5 12.69 0.99 20.87
CA VAL A 5 11.47 1.17 21.67
C VAL A 5 10.37 1.87 20.86
N GLY A 6 10.74 2.81 19.99
CA GLY A 6 9.84 3.45 19.04
C GLY A 6 9.24 2.49 18.02
N ALA A 7 10.00 1.49 17.56
CA ALA A 7 9.49 0.47 16.66
C ALA A 7 8.43 -0.42 17.34
N TRP A 8 8.64 -0.77 18.60
CA TRP A 8 7.64 -1.52 19.39
C TRP A 8 6.38 -0.71 19.64
N LEU A 9 6.50 0.58 19.98
CA LEU A 9 5.34 1.45 20.17
C LEU A 9 4.56 1.66 18.86
N ALA A 10 5.24 1.82 17.73
CA ALA A 10 4.60 1.92 16.42
C ALA A 10 3.84 0.64 16.05
N LEU A 11 4.42 -0.54 16.31
CA LEU A 11 3.78 -1.84 16.09
C LEU A 11 2.54 -2.02 16.97
N LEU A 12 2.65 -1.71 18.26
CA LEU A 12 1.52 -1.78 19.20
C LEU A 12 0.40 -0.79 18.82
N GLY A 13 0.77 0.42 18.40
CA GLY A 13 -0.17 1.42 17.90
C GLY A 13 -0.89 0.97 16.63
N ALA A 14 -0.15 0.45 15.65
CA ALA A 14 -0.71 -0.10 14.42
C ALA A 14 -1.65 -1.29 14.69
N ALA A 15 -1.25 -2.20 15.58
CA ALA A 15 -2.05 -3.34 15.99
C ALA A 15 -3.34 -2.91 16.72
N GLY A 16 -3.25 -1.90 17.60
CA GLY A 16 -4.41 -1.32 18.27
C GLY A 16 -5.39 -0.68 17.29
N CYS A 17 -4.89 0.12 16.35
CA CYS A 17 -5.70 0.73 15.29
C CYS A 17 -6.37 -0.33 14.40
N ALA A 18 -5.64 -1.38 14.03
CA ALA A 18 -6.17 -2.50 13.25
C ALA A 18 -7.29 -3.24 14.01
N ALA A 19 -7.10 -3.50 15.30
CA ALA A 19 -8.11 -4.17 16.13
C ALA A 19 -9.38 -3.34 16.33
N LEU A 20 -9.23 -2.01 16.50
CA LEU A 20 -10.38 -1.09 16.60
C LEU A 20 -11.12 -0.98 15.26
N ALA A 21 -10.38 -0.86 14.15
CA ALA A 21 -10.94 -0.85 12.80
C ALA A 21 -11.70 -2.15 12.50
N TRP A 22 -11.17 -3.30 12.92
CA TRP A 22 -11.81 -4.60 12.78
C TRP A 22 -13.12 -4.69 13.58
N LYS A 23 -13.11 -4.28 14.85
CA LYS A 23 -14.31 -4.24 15.69
C LYS A 23 -15.39 -3.29 15.13
N ALA A 24 -14.99 -2.15 14.60
CA ALA A 24 -15.89 -1.21 13.95
C ALA A 24 -16.47 -1.78 12.65
N ALA A 25 -15.64 -2.40 11.80
CA ALA A 25 -16.07 -3.05 10.57
C ALA A 25 -17.03 -4.22 10.83
N ALA A 26 -16.80 -5.01 11.88
CA ALA A 26 -17.66 -6.12 12.29
C ALA A 26 -19.08 -5.65 12.69
N ARG A 27 -19.19 -4.46 13.28
CA ARG A 27 -20.47 -3.85 13.70
C ARG A 27 -21.14 -3.01 12.61
N ALA A 28 -20.39 -2.61 11.59
CA ALA A 28 -20.88 -1.74 10.53
C ALA A 28 -21.94 -2.44 9.64
N GLY A 29 -22.91 -1.68 9.14
CA GLY A 29 -23.83 -2.16 8.10
C GLY A 29 -23.09 -2.49 6.80
N ARG A 30 -23.69 -3.33 5.93
CA ARG A 30 -23.06 -3.79 4.68
C ARG A 30 -22.57 -2.64 3.78
N GLY A 31 -23.27 -1.50 3.75
CA GLY A 31 -22.84 -0.30 3.01
C GLY A 31 -21.61 0.39 3.60
N ALA A 32 -21.56 0.54 4.93
CA ALA A 32 -20.41 1.13 5.63
C ALA A 32 -19.16 0.24 5.51
N ARG A 33 -19.32 -1.10 5.57
CA ARG A 33 -18.22 -2.05 5.30
C ARG A 33 -17.66 -1.91 3.88
N LEU A 34 -18.52 -1.78 2.87
CA LEU A 34 -18.07 -1.60 1.48
C LEU A 34 -17.31 -0.29 1.27
N ARG A 35 -17.73 0.80 1.93
CA ARG A 35 -17.01 2.09 1.89
C ARG A 35 -15.66 2.00 2.60
N ALA A 36 -15.59 1.34 3.76
CA ALA A 36 -14.34 1.11 4.47
C ALA A 36 -13.38 0.23 3.65
N ALA A 37 -13.88 -0.85 3.05
CA ALA A 37 -13.09 -1.71 2.16
C ALA A 37 -12.59 -0.95 0.92
N CYS A 38 -13.45 -0.12 0.31
CA CYS A 38 -13.05 0.77 -0.77
C CYS A 38 -11.90 1.68 -0.36
N ALA A 39 -12.05 2.43 0.74
CA ALA A 39 -11.01 3.33 1.23
C ALA A 39 -9.69 2.60 1.52
N ALA A 40 -9.75 1.43 2.16
CA ALA A 40 -8.57 0.61 2.44
C ALA A 40 -7.88 0.12 1.16
N CYS A 41 -8.64 -0.43 0.21
CA CYS A 41 -8.11 -0.92 -1.06
C CYS A 41 -7.48 0.21 -1.90
N LEU A 42 -8.15 1.36 -2.00
CA LEU A 42 -7.62 2.51 -2.73
C LEU A 42 -6.37 3.10 -2.05
N GLY A 43 -6.38 3.20 -0.72
CA GLY A 43 -5.20 3.65 0.04
C GLY A 43 -3.99 2.74 -0.15
N LEU A 44 -4.19 1.42 -0.02
CA LEU A 44 -3.12 0.44 -0.24
C LEU A 44 -2.65 0.42 -1.70
N SER A 45 -3.59 0.55 -2.66
CA SER A 45 -3.25 0.68 -4.08
C SER A 45 -2.34 1.88 -4.33
N ALA A 46 -2.68 3.05 -3.78
CA ALA A 46 -1.87 4.26 -3.91
C ALA A 46 -0.47 4.08 -3.29
N LEU A 47 -0.36 3.43 -2.13
CA LEU A 47 0.93 3.13 -1.50
C LEU A 47 1.78 2.20 -2.37
N CYS A 48 1.20 1.13 -2.93
CA CYS A 48 1.92 0.23 -3.83
C CYS A 48 2.34 0.93 -5.13
N PHE A 49 1.49 1.77 -5.71
CA PHE A 49 1.85 2.59 -6.87
C PHE A 49 2.98 3.57 -6.55
N TYR A 50 2.95 4.21 -5.38
CA TYR A 50 4.02 5.10 -4.95
C TYR A 50 5.34 4.34 -4.73
N ALA A 51 5.30 3.17 -4.10
CA ALA A 51 6.47 2.31 -3.96
C ALA A 51 7.04 1.91 -5.32
N TRP A 52 6.18 1.54 -6.28
CA TRP A 52 6.59 1.27 -7.65
C TRP A 52 7.19 2.49 -8.34
N TYR A 53 6.59 3.67 -8.15
CA TYR A 53 7.13 4.91 -8.69
C TYR A 53 8.51 5.23 -8.13
N ALA A 54 8.64 5.17 -6.81
CA ALA A 54 9.84 5.54 -6.08
C ALA A 54 11.02 4.61 -6.35
N GLN A 55 10.75 3.32 -6.63
CA GLN A 55 11.79 2.31 -6.83
C GLN A 55 12.12 2.07 -8.30
N TYR A 56 11.21 2.37 -9.24
CA TYR A 56 11.38 2.03 -10.65
C TYR A 56 11.09 3.20 -11.59
N LEU A 57 9.86 3.72 -11.66
CA LEU A 57 9.49 4.69 -12.72
C LEU A 57 10.28 6.00 -12.68
N LYS A 58 10.72 6.45 -11.49
CA LYS A 58 11.43 7.73 -11.38
C LYS A 58 12.89 7.65 -11.85
N TRP A 59 13.44 6.45 -12.01
CA TRP A 59 14.85 6.22 -12.29
C TRP A 59 15.08 5.87 -13.75
N ASP A 60 16.20 6.33 -14.30
CA ASP A 60 16.67 5.99 -15.63
C ASP A 60 17.67 4.83 -15.55
N PHE A 61 17.26 3.64 -15.98
CA PHE A 61 18.06 2.42 -15.90
C PHE A 61 18.90 2.25 -17.16
N ASN A 62 20.16 1.87 -16.99
CA ASN A 62 21.04 1.52 -18.11
C ASN A 62 20.70 0.16 -18.72
N GLU A 63 21.47 -0.25 -19.75
CA GLU A 63 21.32 -1.56 -20.43
C GLU A 63 21.45 -2.78 -19.50
N LEU A 64 22.08 -2.61 -18.33
CA LEU A 64 22.23 -3.64 -17.30
C LEU A 64 21.09 -3.62 -16.26
N GLY A 65 20.07 -2.77 -16.45
CA GLY A 65 18.95 -2.62 -15.53
C GLY A 65 19.34 -1.95 -14.21
N ARG A 66 20.38 -1.11 -14.19
CA ARG A 66 20.90 -0.48 -12.97
C ARG A 66 20.87 1.04 -13.07
N HIS A 67 20.49 1.67 -11.97
CA HIS A 67 20.62 3.11 -11.77
C HIS A 67 21.44 3.36 -10.51
N TYR A 68 22.50 4.15 -10.60
CA TYR A 68 23.30 4.55 -9.45
C TYR A 68 22.94 5.97 -9.04
N ASP A 69 22.47 6.12 -7.80
CA ASP A 69 22.21 7.41 -7.19
C ASP A 69 23.47 7.89 -6.46
N PRO A 70 24.14 8.95 -6.95
CA PRO A 70 25.36 9.46 -6.33
C PRO A 70 25.11 10.21 -5.01
N VAL A 71 23.87 10.63 -4.73
CA VAL A 71 23.53 11.34 -3.48
C VAL A 71 23.39 10.33 -2.35
N ASP A 72 22.52 9.34 -2.56
CA ASP A 72 22.24 8.31 -1.54
C ASP A 72 23.26 7.17 -1.57
N GLN A 73 24.15 7.12 -2.57
CA GLN A 73 25.14 6.06 -2.78
C GLN A 73 24.50 4.67 -2.92
N VAL A 74 23.28 4.62 -3.48
CA VAL A 74 22.48 3.39 -3.65
C VAL A 74 22.38 3.00 -5.12
N VAL A 75 22.37 1.70 -5.39
CA VAL A 75 22.08 1.15 -6.72
C VAL A 75 20.65 0.60 -6.72
N TYR A 76 19.81 1.14 -7.60
CA TYR A 76 18.47 0.63 -7.89
C TYR A 76 18.55 -0.39 -9.04
N THR A 77 17.68 -1.40 -9.00
CA THR A 77 17.61 -2.47 -10.02
C THR A 77 16.20 -2.65 -10.58
N ASP A 78 16.10 -3.08 -11.83
CA ASP A 78 14.86 -3.14 -12.62
C ASP A 78 13.86 -4.26 -12.26
N ALA A 79 13.86 -4.76 -11.02
CA ALA A 79 12.93 -5.79 -10.54
C ALA A 79 11.48 -5.27 -10.34
N GLY A 80 10.94 -4.53 -11.30
CA GLY A 80 9.82 -3.59 -11.20
C GLY A 80 8.42 -4.19 -11.03
N PHE A 81 8.24 -5.49 -11.26
CA PHE A 81 6.89 -6.07 -11.32
C PHE A 81 6.25 -6.30 -9.94
N VAL A 82 7.02 -6.25 -8.85
CA VAL A 82 6.53 -6.64 -7.51
C VAL A 82 5.42 -5.72 -6.99
N TRP A 83 5.46 -4.43 -7.34
CA TRP A 83 4.57 -3.43 -6.73
C TRP A 83 3.41 -2.99 -7.63
N VAL A 84 3.57 -3.02 -8.95
CA VAL A 84 2.52 -2.62 -9.89
C VAL A 84 1.34 -3.61 -9.91
N LEU A 85 1.63 -4.91 -9.77
CA LEU A 85 0.61 -5.96 -9.75
C LEU A 85 -0.33 -5.85 -8.54
N PRO A 86 0.15 -5.81 -7.29
CA PRO A 86 -0.73 -5.61 -6.14
C PRO A 86 -1.42 -4.24 -6.19
N ALA A 87 -0.75 -3.19 -6.69
CA ALA A 87 -1.37 -1.88 -6.87
C ALA A 87 -2.60 -1.93 -7.78
N GLY A 88 -2.48 -2.57 -8.94
CA GLY A 88 -3.58 -2.76 -9.89
C GLY A 88 -4.72 -3.63 -9.32
N ALA A 89 -4.38 -4.74 -8.66
CA ALA A 89 -5.38 -5.62 -8.05
C ALA A 89 -6.20 -4.91 -6.96
N LEU A 90 -5.52 -4.14 -6.10
CA LEU A 90 -6.15 -3.35 -5.04
C LEU A 90 -6.99 -2.21 -5.61
N LEU A 91 -6.55 -1.58 -6.71
CA LEU A 91 -7.34 -0.55 -7.41
C LEU A 91 -8.66 -1.13 -7.91
N ILE A 92 -8.60 -2.27 -8.62
CA ILE A 92 -9.80 -2.94 -9.14
C ILE A 92 -10.74 -3.33 -7.98
N ALA A 93 -10.21 -3.91 -6.90
CA ALA A 93 -10.99 -4.26 -5.73
C ALA A 93 -11.69 -3.03 -5.10
N GLY A 94 -10.97 -1.91 -4.96
CA GLY A 94 -11.51 -0.67 -4.43
C GLY A 94 -12.64 -0.11 -5.30
N LEU A 95 -12.44 -0.07 -6.62
CA LEU A 95 -13.46 0.37 -7.57
C LEU A 95 -14.71 -0.52 -7.56
N LEU A 96 -14.54 -1.85 -7.46
CA LEU A 96 -15.66 -2.79 -7.33
C LEU A 96 -16.43 -2.57 -6.03
N CYS A 97 -15.74 -2.28 -4.92
CA CYS A 97 -16.38 -1.91 -3.66
C CYS A 97 -17.16 -0.60 -3.77
N ALA A 98 -16.59 0.43 -4.40
CA ALA A 98 -17.26 1.70 -4.65
C ALA A 98 -18.53 1.53 -5.50
N TRP A 99 -18.43 0.80 -6.61
CA TRP A 99 -19.55 0.52 -7.50
C TRP A 99 -20.67 -0.26 -6.79
N ARG A 100 -20.32 -1.27 -5.99
CA ARG A 100 -21.31 -2.02 -5.18
C ARG A 100 -21.95 -1.17 -4.09
N ALA A 101 -21.26 -0.17 -3.57
CA ALA A 101 -21.81 0.77 -2.59
C ALA A 101 -22.75 1.80 -3.22
N GLY A 102 -22.53 2.18 -4.49
CA GLY A 102 -23.37 3.13 -5.23
C GLY A 102 -24.60 2.54 -5.93
N ARG A 103 -24.67 1.21 -6.11
CA ARG A 103 -25.88 0.52 -6.62
C ARG A 103 -26.92 0.22 -5.54
N ARG A 104 -26.89 0.92 -4.41
CA ARG A 104 -27.85 0.84 -3.31
C ARG A 104 -28.38 2.22 -3.01
#